data_AF-A0ABD1EVR1-F1
#
_entry.id   AF-A0ABD1EVR1-F1
#
_cell.length_a   1.000
_cell.length_b   1.000
_cell.length_c   1.000
_cell.angle_alpha   90.00
_cell.angle_beta   90.00
_cell.angle_gamma   90.00
#
_symmetry.space_group_name_H-M   'P 1'
#
loop_
_entity.id
_entity.type
_entity.pdbx_description
1 polymer ?
#
loop_
_entity_poly.entity_id
_entity_poly.type
_entity_poly.pdbx_seq_one_letter_code
_entity_poly.pdbx_strand_id
1 'polypeptide(L)'
;MASNTVAGKVRNWTVDEEENLSDHRSILFQRIEWTGFGSNYRETMAKEEITVEIVGQAIKEAMDATFHKKGLKGKREASAYWWNSKIAEIRKEAIAMRRKITRLRKKGDRLVEVEEIEKERKECRKRLRKEIMKSKGRGMAKCLG
;
A
#
# COMPACT_ATOMS: atom_id res chain seq x y z
N MET A 1 -7.19 11.96 5.51
CA MET A 1 -7.79 12.66 6.66
C MET A 1 -7.07 14.00 6.80
N ALA A 2 -7.79 15.12 6.77
CA ALA A 2 -7.17 16.42 7.03
C ALA A 2 -6.64 16.44 8.47
N SER A 3 -5.46 17.02 8.70
CA SER A 3 -4.91 17.19 10.05
C SER A 3 -5.91 17.96 10.91
N ASN A 4 -6.15 17.51 12.16
CA ASN A 4 -7.05 18.18 13.10
C ASN A 4 -6.70 19.66 13.32
N THR A 5 -5.44 20.04 13.06
CA THR A 5 -4.97 21.44 13.11
C THR A 5 -5.51 22.33 11.98
N VAL A 6 -5.92 21.74 10.86
CA VAL A 6 -6.43 22.46 9.67
C VAL A 6 -7.95 22.53 9.67
N ALA A 7 -8.62 21.48 10.17
CA ALA A 7 -10.09 21.39 10.17
C ALA A 7 -10.78 22.58 10.86
N GLY A 8 -10.23 23.07 11.98
CA GLY A 8 -10.78 24.23 12.69
C GLY A 8 -10.63 25.58 11.99
N LYS A 9 -9.84 25.66 10.91
CA LYS A 9 -9.53 26.90 10.18
C LYS A 9 -10.29 27.07 8.87
N VAL A 10 -11.04 26.06 8.45
CA VAL A 10 -11.81 26.07 7.20
C VAL A 10 -13.21 26.64 7.46
N ARG A 11 -13.64 27.60 6.65
CA ARG A 11 -14.98 28.20 6.68
C ARG A 11 -15.54 28.34 5.28
N ASN A 12 -16.86 28.53 5.19
CA ASN A 12 -17.57 28.88 3.96
C ASN A 12 -17.21 27.95 2.80
N TRP A 13 -17.30 26.64 3.04
CA TRP A 13 -17.03 25.66 1.99
C TRP A 13 -18.25 25.56 1.07
N THR A 14 -18.00 25.55 -0.24
CA THR A 14 -19.01 25.38 -1.29
C THR A 14 -18.47 24.44 -2.35
N VAL A 15 -19.37 23.79 -3.08
CA VAL A 15 -19.00 23.02 -4.27
C VAL A 15 -19.17 23.97 -5.45
N ASP A 16 -18.13 24.07 -6.27
CA ASP A 16 -18.16 24.87 -7.47
C ASP A 16 -19.18 24.29 -8.46
N GLU A 17 -19.99 25.16 -9.03
CA GLU A 17 -21.06 24.76 -9.96
C GLU A 17 -20.57 24.79 -11.41
N GLU A 18 -19.42 25.40 -11.69
CA GLU A 18 -18.83 25.39 -13.02
C GLU A 18 -18.42 23.97 -13.43
N GLU A 19 -18.93 23.55 -14.59
CA GLU A 19 -18.64 22.24 -15.16
C GLU A 19 -17.20 22.20 -15.67
N ASN A 20 -16.43 21.22 -15.19
CA ASN A 20 -15.10 20.93 -15.69
C ASN A 20 -15.11 19.57 -16.42
N LEU A 21 -14.10 19.29 -17.25
CA LEU A 21 -13.97 18.02 -17.99
C LEU A 21 -13.57 16.82 -17.09
N SER A 22 -13.80 16.93 -15.78
CA SER A 22 -13.55 15.90 -14.79
C SER A 22 -14.88 15.43 -14.21
N ASP A 23 -14.94 14.16 -13.82
CA ASP A 23 -16.09 13.54 -13.15
C ASP A 23 -16.26 14.03 -11.69
N HIS A 24 -15.35 14.90 -11.24
CA HIS A 24 -15.34 15.51 -9.92
C HIS A 24 -15.49 17.03 -9.99
N ARG A 25 -16.31 17.58 -9.08
CA ARG A 25 -16.47 19.02 -8.90
C ARG A 25 -15.43 19.61 -7.95
N SER A 26 -15.02 20.84 -8.22
CA SER A 26 -14.10 21.58 -7.36
C SER A 26 -14.79 21.94 -6.04
N ILE A 27 -14.03 21.90 -4.94
CA ILE A 27 -14.50 22.37 -3.62
C ILE A 27 -13.75 23.66 -3.30
N LEU A 28 -14.50 24.73 -3.09
CA LEU A 28 -14.00 26.04 -2.68
C LEU A 28 -14.18 26.20 -1.19
N PHE A 29 -13.23 26.83 -0.50
CA PHE A 29 -13.35 27.16 0.92
C PHE A 29 -12.44 28.32 1.27
N GLN A 30 -12.76 29.01 2.36
CA GLN A 30 -11.93 30.06 2.93
C GLN A 30 -11.12 29.51 4.12
N ARG A 31 -9.87 29.96 4.26
CA ARG A 31 -9.01 29.63 5.40
C ARG A 31 -8.78 30.86 6.25
N ILE A 32 -9.00 30.75 7.56
CA ILE A 32 -8.65 31.80 8.52
C ILE A 32 -7.17 31.66 8.88
N GLU A 33 -6.38 32.68 8.56
CA GLU A 33 -5.03 32.83 9.10
C GLU A 33 -5.06 33.75 10.32
N TRP A 34 -4.58 33.23 11.44
CA TRP A 34 -4.43 34.01 12.66
C TRP A 34 -3.05 34.69 12.61
N THR A 35 -3.00 35.94 12.19
CA THR A 35 -1.82 36.78 12.38
C THR A 35 -1.94 37.38 13.79
N GLY A 36 -0.96 37.12 14.65
CA GLY A 36 -1.01 37.40 16.09
C GLY A 36 -1.01 38.87 16.51
N PHE A 37 -1.58 39.78 15.72
CA PHE A 37 -1.76 41.18 16.07
C PHE A 37 -3.07 41.68 15.48
N GLY A 38 -3.85 42.41 16.27
CA GLY A 38 -5.26 42.73 16.03
C GLY A 38 -5.64 43.07 14.58
N SER A 39 -6.79 42.51 14.19
CA SER A 39 -7.69 42.95 13.13
C SER A 39 -7.17 44.10 12.25
N ASN A 40 -6.36 43.75 11.26
CA ASN A 40 -6.26 44.52 10.03
C ASN A 40 -6.00 43.56 8.87
N TYR A 41 -7.05 43.35 8.08
CA TYR A 41 -7.05 42.60 6.84
C TYR A 41 -6.18 43.38 5.83
N ARG A 42 -4.91 43.01 5.73
CA ARG A 42 -4.04 43.42 4.63
C ARG A 42 -4.01 42.28 3.63
N GLU A 43 -4.82 42.42 2.60
CA GLU A 43 -4.82 41.55 1.43
C GLU A 43 -3.56 41.84 0.62
N THR A 44 -2.40 41.33 1.07
CA THR A 44 -1.23 41.25 0.21
C THR A 44 -1.38 40.01 -0.65
N MET A 45 -2.15 40.14 -1.73
CA MET A 45 -2.19 39.16 -2.82
C MET A 45 -0.87 39.23 -3.59
N ALA A 46 0.19 38.68 -3.00
CA ALA A 46 1.30 38.20 -3.81
C ALA A 46 0.72 37.06 -4.66
N LYS A 47 0.38 37.38 -5.92
CA LYS A 47 0.13 36.37 -6.95
C LYS A 47 1.46 35.71 -7.28
N GLU A 48 1.97 34.91 -6.35
CA GLU A 48 2.95 33.89 -6.72
C GLU A 48 2.17 32.86 -7.52
N GLU A 49 2.41 32.84 -8.83
CA GLU A 49 1.86 31.79 -9.68
C GLU A 49 2.34 30.45 -9.14
N ILE A 50 1.40 29.66 -8.65
CA ILE A 50 1.66 28.30 -8.16
C ILE A 50 2.06 27.48 -9.39
N THR A 51 3.37 27.29 -9.58
CA THR A 51 3.88 26.47 -10.67
C THR A 51 3.65 24.99 -10.36
N VAL A 52 3.58 24.18 -11.42
CA VAL A 52 3.44 22.72 -11.31
C VAL A 52 4.59 22.11 -10.47
N GLU A 53 5.75 22.75 -10.48
CA GLU A 53 6.93 22.33 -9.72
C GLU A 53 6.75 22.51 -8.22
N ILE A 54 6.19 23.65 -7.79
CA ILE A 54 5.90 23.93 -6.37
C ILE A 54 4.86 22.94 -5.85
N VAL A 55 3.80 22.69 -6.64
CA VAL A 55 2.78 21.69 -6.30
C VAL A 55 3.38 20.29 -6.23
N GLY A 56 4.18 19.92 -7.22
CA GLY A 56 4.83 18.61 -7.27
C GLY A 56 5.76 18.37 -6.08
N GLN A 57 6.52 19.39 -5.68
CA GLN A 57 7.41 19.33 -4.53
C GLN A 57 6.63 19.25 -3.21
N ALA A 58 5.59 20.06 -3.05
CA ALA A 58 4.74 20.02 -1.86
C ALA A 58 4.02 18.67 -1.70
N ILE A 59 3.53 18.08 -2.80
CA ILE A 59 2.94 16.73 -2.80
C ILE A 59 3.98 15.71 -2.38
N LYS A 60 5.19 15.76 -2.97
CA LYS A 60 6.28 14.83 -2.64
C LYS A 60 6.66 14.90 -1.17
N GLU A 61 6.79 16.10 -0.61
CA GLU A 61 7.12 16.30 0.81
C GLU A 61 5.99 15.81 1.73
N ALA A 62 4.74 16.11 1.39
CA ALA A 62 3.59 15.58 2.12
C ALA A 62 3.54 14.04 2.05
N MET A 63 3.88 13.45 0.91
CA MET A 63 3.97 12.01 0.74
C MET A 63 5.12 11.40 1.55
N ASP A 64 6.34 11.95 1.52
CA ASP A 64 7.45 11.43 2.32
C ASP A 64 7.20 11.59 3.84
N ALA A 65 6.49 12.66 4.26
CA ALA A 65 6.11 12.87 5.66
C ALA A 65 4.99 11.93 6.14
N THR A 66 4.04 11.59 5.26
CA THR A 66 2.91 10.70 5.61
C THR A 66 3.29 9.23 5.45
N PHE A 67 3.94 8.88 4.35
CA PHE A 67 4.42 7.55 4.04
C PHE A 67 5.81 7.35 4.65
N HIS A 68 5.81 6.96 5.92
CA HIS A 68 7.00 6.42 6.56
C HIS A 68 7.50 5.24 5.73
N LYS A 69 8.60 5.40 5.00
CA LYS A 69 9.30 4.28 4.37
C LYS A 69 9.75 3.39 5.51
N LYS A 70 8.97 2.35 5.79
CA LYS A 70 9.24 1.36 6.83
C LYS A 70 10.54 0.65 6.41
N GLY A 71 11.68 1.26 6.73
CA GLY A 71 12.96 0.64 6.59
C GLY A 71 12.86 -0.69 7.33
N LEU A 72 13.20 -1.78 6.65
CA LEU A 72 13.28 -3.13 7.23
C LEU A 72 14.49 -3.21 8.18
N LYS A 73 14.58 -2.26 9.11
CA LYS A 73 15.56 -2.17 10.20
C LYS A 73 14.83 -2.20 11.54
N GLY A 74 13.88 -3.11 11.66
CA GLY A 74 13.49 -3.70 12.94
C GLY A 74 13.84 -5.18 12.83
N LYS A 75 14.38 -5.76 13.92
CA LYS A 75 14.66 -7.20 14.09
C LYS A 75 13.82 -8.02 13.12
N ARG A 76 14.44 -8.84 12.24
CA ARG A 76 13.71 -9.88 11.51
C ARG A 76 12.89 -10.59 12.58
N GLU A 77 11.58 -10.31 12.63
CA GLU A 77 10.68 -10.96 13.57
C GLU A 77 11.00 -12.43 13.41
N ALA A 78 11.41 -13.07 14.52
CA ALA A 78 11.85 -14.45 14.50
C ALA A 78 10.81 -15.20 13.69
N SER A 79 11.25 -15.72 12.54
CA SER A 79 10.35 -16.29 11.54
C SER A 79 9.38 -17.18 12.28
N ALA A 80 8.07 -16.98 12.07
CA ALA A 80 7.01 -17.58 12.89
C ALA A 80 7.40 -19.00 13.32
N TYR A 81 7.21 -19.41 14.58
CA TYR A 81 7.81 -20.63 15.16
C TYR A 81 7.69 -21.94 14.32
N TRP A 82 6.71 -22.01 13.42
CA TRP A 82 6.47 -23.11 12.51
C TRP A 82 7.15 -22.97 11.14
N TRP A 83 7.80 -21.85 10.85
CA TRP A 83 8.53 -21.58 9.63
C TRP A 83 9.92 -22.20 9.67
N ASN A 84 10.30 -22.91 8.61
CA ASN A 84 11.59 -23.57 8.50
C ASN A 84 12.04 -23.62 7.03
N SER A 85 13.31 -23.97 6.79
CA SER A 85 13.91 -24.04 5.46
C SER A 85 13.14 -24.96 4.51
N LYS A 86 12.58 -26.08 5.01
CA LYS A 86 11.79 -27.00 4.19
C LYS A 86 10.49 -26.36 3.68
N ILE A 87 9.78 -25.62 4.54
CA ILE A 87 8.58 -24.86 4.15
C ILE A 87 8.95 -23.74 3.16
N ALA A 88 10.08 -23.08 3.37
CA ALA A 88 10.56 -22.03 2.46
C ALA A 88 10.82 -22.58 1.04
N GLU A 89 11.51 -23.72 0.91
CA GLU A 89 11.77 -24.35 -0.38
C GLU A 89 10.48 -24.80 -1.09
N ILE A 90 9.56 -25.48 -0.37
CA ILE A 90 8.28 -25.91 -0.95
C ILE A 90 7.46 -24.69 -1.40
N ARG A 91 7.50 -23.57 -0.67
CA ARG A 91 6.83 -22.33 -1.08
C ARG A 91 7.45 -21.73 -2.33
N LYS A 92 8.78 -21.73 -2.44
CA LYS A 92 9.52 -21.24 -3.61
C LYS A 92 9.11 -22.02 -4.86
N GLU A 93 9.06 -23.35 -4.77
CA GLU A 93 8.55 -24.23 -5.84
C GLU A 93 7.11 -23.88 -6.22
N ALA A 94 6.20 -23.79 -5.25
CA ALA A 94 4.79 -23.50 -5.50
C ALA A 94 4.56 -22.13 -6.17
N ILE A 95 5.37 -21.13 -5.80
CA ILE A 95 5.34 -19.79 -6.40
C ILE A 95 5.89 -19.83 -7.83
N ALA A 96 7.00 -20.57 -8.07
CA ALA A 96 7.57 -20.73 -9.40
C ALA A 96 6.56 -21.36 -10.37
N MET A 97 5.90 -22.45 -9.96
CA MET A 97 4.85 -23.10 -10.76
C MET A 97 3.68 -22.15 -11.04
N ARG A 98 3.20 -21.40 -10.03
CA ARG A 98 2.14 -20.38 -10.22
C ARG A 98 2.55 -19.36 -11.29
N ARG A 99 3.76 -18.82 -11.18
CA ARG A 99 4.29 -17.84 -12.15
C ARG A 99 4.41 -18.43 -13.55
N LYS A 100 4.82 -19.70 -13.67
CA LYS A 100 4.88 -20.43 -14.95
C LYS A 100 3.49 -20.52 -15.59
N ILE A 101 2.48 -20.97 -14.84
CA ILE A 101 1.08 -21.04 -15.29
C ILE A 101 0.57 -19.67 -15.75
N THR A 102 0.76 -18.62 -14.94
CA THR A 102 0.30 -17.27 -15.28
C THR A 102 0.91 -16.77 -16.60
N ARG A 103 2.20 -17.04 -16.82
CA ARG A 103 2.89 -16.65 -18.06
C ARG A 103 2.43 -17.48 -19.27
N LEU A 104 2.22 -18.78 -19.09
CA LEU A 104 1.75 -19.67 -20.16
C LEU A 104 0.34 -19.32 -20.61
N ARG A 105 -0.57 -19.05 -19.66
CA ARG A 105 -1.93 -18.59 -19.97
C ARG A 105 -1.95 -17.28 -20.75
N LYS A 106 -1.05 -16.34 -20.44
CA LYS A 106 -0.91 -15.09 -21.20
C LYS A 106 -0.48 -15.32 -22.65
N LYS A 107 0.24 -16.40 -22.95
CA LYS A 107 0.72 -16.74 -24.30
C LYS A 107 -0.32 -17.49 -25.15
N GLY A 108 -1.46 -17.90 -24.60
CA GLY A 108 -2.60 -18.46 -25.34
C GLY A 108 -2.46 -19.91 -25.83
N ASP A 109 -1.26 -20.42 -26.09
CA ASP A 109 -1.06 -21.61 -26.94
C ASP A 109 -0.78 -22.95 -26.23
N ARG A 110 -0.79 -23.01 -24.89
CA ARG A 110 -0.27 -24.19 -24.16
C ARG A 110 -1.16 -24.67 -23.03
N LEU A 111 -2.42 -24.97 -23.35
CA LEU A 111 -3.41 -25.44 -22.37
C LEU A 111 -3.02 -26.79 -21.73
N VAL A 112 -2.46 -27.73 -22.50
CA VAL A 112 -2.00 -29.04 -21.99
C VAL A 112 -0.82 -28.86 -21.01
N GLU A 113 0.19 -28.05 -21.37
CA GLU A 113 1.32 -27.76 -20.48
C GLU A 113 0.85 -27.06 -19.19
N VAL A 114 -0.17 -26.19 -19.28
CA VAL A 114 -0.78 -25.53 -18.13
C VAL A 114 -1.45 -26.54 -17.20
N GLU A 115 -2.19 -27.51 -17.73
CA GLU A 115 -2.91 -28.52 -16.93
C GLU A 115 -1.94 -29.42 -16.16
N GLU A 116 -0.85 -29.87 -16.80
CA GLU A 116 0.21 -30.65 -16.16
C GLU A 116 0.85 -29.88 -14.99
N ILE A 117 1.25 -28.62 -15.23
CA ILE A 117 1.84 -27.77 -14.19
C ILE A 117 0.83 -27.47 -13.08
N GLU A 118 -0.47 -27.39 -13.38
CA GLU A 118 -1.52 -27.22 -12.37
C GLU A 118 -1.67 -28.43 -11.47
N LYS A 119 -1.59 -29.65 -12.03
CA LYS A 119 -1.58 -30.89 -11.26
C LYS A 119 -0.38 -30.95 -10.31
N GLU A 120 0.82 -30.68 -10.80
CA GLU A 120 2.03 -30.60 -9.99
C GLU A 120 1.94 -29.52 -8.91
N ARG A 121 1.40 -28.35 -9.24
CA ARG A 121 1.18 -27.27 -8.29
C ARG A 121 0.20 -27.68 -7.18
N LYS A 122 -0.85 -28.43 -7.51
CA LYS A 122 -1.82 -28.94 -6.54
C LYS A 122 -1.14 -29.87 -5.54
N GLU A 123 -0.28 -30.75 -6.02
CA GLU A 123 0.53 -31.65 -5.19
C GLU A 123 1.53 -30.88 -4.32
N CYS A 124 2.26 -29.92 -4.89
CA CYS A 124 3.18 -29.06 -4.15
C CYS A 124 2.46 -28.29 -3.03
N ARG A 125 1.25 -27.77 -3.28
CA ARG A 125 0.41 -27.15 -2.24
C ARG A 125 -0.06 -28.14 -1.17
N LYS A 126 -0.36 -29.39 -1.52
CA LYS A 126 -0.67 -30.44 -0.53
C LYS A 126 0.55 -30.71 0.35
N ARG A 127 1.75 -30.86 -0.24
CA ARG A 127 3.02 -31.03 0.50
C ARG A 127 3.27 -29.86 1.44
N LEU A 128 3.08 -28.63 0.96
CA LEU A 128 3.23 -27.41 1.75
C LEU A 128 2.31 -27.40 2.97
N ARG A 129 1.02 -27.70 2.78
CA ARG A 129 0.06 -27.77 3.88
C ARG A 129 0.46 -28.82 4.92
N LYS A 130 0.82 -30.03 4.47
CA LYS A 130 1.27 -31.11 5.36
C LYS A 130 2.48 -30.69 6.19
N GLU A 131 3.49 -30.06 5.58
CA GLU A 131 4.70 -29.65 6.31
C GLU A 131 4.42 -28.48 7.27
N ILE A 132 3.55 -27.54 6.90
CA ILE A 132 3.11 -26.49 7.83
C ILE A 132 2.41 -27.10 9.05
N MET A 133 1.49 -28.05 8.85
CA MET A 133 0.80 -28.71 9.96
C MET A 133 1.80 -29.48 10.85
N LYS A 134 2.71 -30.25 10.24
CA LYS A 134 3.77 -30.98 10.96
C LYS A 134 4.65 -30.03 11.77
N SER A 135 5.04 -28.90 11.19
CA SER A 135 5.88 -27.90 11.84
C SER A 135 5.15 -27.19 12.98
N LYS A 136 3.87 -26.84 12.79
CA LYS A 136 3.03 -26.29 13.86
C LYS A 136 2.85 -27.28 15.02
N GLY A 137 2.61 -28.55 14.74
CA GLY A 137 2.49 -29.60 15.76
C GLY A 137 3.78 -29.78 16.57
N ARG A 138 4.94 -29.83 15.90
CA ARG A 138 6.25 -29.87 16.59
C ARG A 138 6.52 -28.61 17.42
N GLY A 139 6.13 -27.45 16.91
CA GLY A 139 6.29 -26.17 17.61
C GLY A 139 5.43 -26.09 18.88
N MET A 140 4.17 -26.55 18.80
CA MET A 140 3.28 -26.62 19.97
C MET A 140 3.78 -27.61 21.03
N ALA A 141 4.29 -28.78 20.62
CA ALA A 141 4.87 -29.76 21.56
C ALA A 141 6.11 -29.24 22.30
N LYS A 142 6.91 -28.37 21.67
CA LYS A 142 8.09 -27.74 22.28
C LYS A 142 7.78 -26.58 23.24
N CYS A 143 6.56 -26.02 23.20
CA CYS A 143 6.16 -24.92 24.08
C CYS A 143 5.37 -25.39 25.31
N LEU A 144 5.02 -26.68 25.39
CA LEU A 144 4.20 -27.28 26.45
C LEU A 144 4.98 -28.26 27.35
N GLY A 145 6.30 -28.38 27.16
CA GLY A 145 7.21 -29.12 28.03
C GLY A 145 8.35 -28.21 28.46
#